data_AF-A0A0G1TTM1-F1
#
_entry.id   AF-A0A0G1TTM1-F1
#
_cell.length_a   1.000
_cell.length_b   1.000
_cell.length_c   1.000
_cell.angle_alpha   90.00
_cell.angle_beta   90.00
_cell.angle_gamma   90.00
#
_symmetry.space_group_name_H-M   'P 1'
#
loop_
_entity.id
_entity.type
_entity.pdbx_description
1 polymer ?
#
loop_
_entity_poly.entity_id
_entity_poly.type
_entity_poly.pdbx_seq_one_letter_code
_entity_poly.pdbx_strand_id
1 'polypeptide(L)'
;MGLALKTLQSRIQALKGEIQKLDLQISQGNLMIRDLGVQIKDTEKSVSTTEQQIGRYRERLAVIMRRLQGENQKSLIEILLGENELSDFFSNFVALERLNVQNQKLLASIKDLRGYLEEQKVSLADEKEDLEKVVSVQLLQKQRNVAAQKEQQTVLKQTEGKEQTYQQLLATSRQKAAEIRARIFELIGVPNAPTFGEAAELAKYVETVTNIRAAFLLAVLTQESNIGKNVGQCYLKNPDTGAGTIAYNGKTVSKVMHPSRDAPHFLRITKELGRDPFGTAVSCPIPTVGGYGGAMGPGQFIPSTWVLIESKLKAVTGGNVDPWSIKDSFMATGIFLRDLGGVTNEWSAAMKYFSGSSWSKYEEFYGNSVMALANRYQQDIEIISQ
;
A
#
# COMPACT_ATOMS: atom_id res chain seq x y z
N MET A 1 -21.36 -37.23 16.07
CA MET A 1 -22.45 -37.27 15.08
C MET A 1 -23.16 -35.92 15.00
N GLY A 2 -23.95 -35.50 15.99
CA GLY A 2 -24.64 -34.19 15.93
C GLY A 2 -23.76 -32.91 15.98
N LEU A 3 -22.53 -32.99 16.52
CA LEU A 3 -21.64 -31.82 16.62
C LEU A 3 -21.11 -31.35 15.27
N ALA A 4 -20.66 -32.25 14.39
CA ALA A 4 -20.05 -31.86 13.10
C ALA A 4 -21.05 -31.20 12.14
N LEU A 5 -22.28 -31.73 12.07
CA LEU A 5 -23.39 -31.12 11.32
C LEU A 5 -23.76 -29.73 11.89
N LYS A 6 -23.81 -29.58 13.22
CA LYS A 6 -24.01 -28.29 13.88
C LYS A 6 -22.86 -27.31 13.60
N THR A 7 -21.62 -27.77 13.55
CA THR A 7 -20.44 -26.95 13.20
C THR A 7 -20.50 -26.49 11.74
N LEU A 8 -20.92 -27.36 10.81
CA LEU A 8 -21.06 -27.01 9.40
C LEU A 8 -22.19 -25.99 9.17
N GLN A 9 -23.34 -26.18 9.82
CA GLN A 9 -24.43 -25.21 9.81
C GLN A 9 -24.02 -23.87 10.41
N SER A 10 -23.26 -23.87 11.52
CA SER A 10 -22.72 -22.67 12.14
C SER A 10 -21.77 -21.92 11.20
N ARG A 11 -20.88 -22.62 10.49
CA ARG A 11 -19.98 -22.03 9.49
C ARG A 11 -20.72 -21.43 8.31
N ILE A 12 -21.77 -22.08 7.81
CA ILE A 12 -22.64 -21.53 6.75
C ILE A 12 -23.33 -20.25 7.21
N GLN A 13 -23.79 -20.18 8.46
CA GLN A 13 -24.40 -18.98 9.02
C GLN A 13 -23.39 -17.84 9.22
N ALA A 14 -22.17 -18.16 9.68
CA ALA A 14 -21.08 -17.18 9.78
C ALA A 14 -20.74 -16.59 8.40
N LEU A 15 -20.56 -17.44 7.39
CA LEU A 15 -20.33 -17.00 6.00
C LEU A 15 -21.49 -16.16 5.46
N LYS A 16 -22.74 -16.50 5.81
CA LYS A 16 -23.92 -15.70 5.44
C LYS A 16 -23.86 -14.30 6.06
N GLY A 17 -23.48 -14.20 7.33
CA GLY A 17 -23.30 -12.93 8.03
C GLY A 17 -22.18 -12.08 7.41
N GLU A 18 -21.05 -12.70 7.07
CA GLU A 18 -19.96 -12.01 6.38
C GLU A 18 -20.34 -11.52 4.99
N ILE A 19 -21.06 -12.33 4.22
CA ILE A 19 -21.58 -11.93 2.90
C ILE A 19 -22.52 -10.72 3.03
N GLN A 20 -23.44 -10.74 3.99
CA GLN A 20 -24.35 -9.62 4.25
C GLN A 20 -23.59 -8.35 4.67
N LYS A 21 -22.56 -8.48 5.50
CA LYS A 21 -21.70 -7.37 5.89
C LYS A 21 -20.99 -6.77 4.67
N LEU A 22 -20.40 -7.62 3.83
CA LEU A 22 -19.74 -7.19 2.59
C LEU A 22 -20.74 -6.54 1.62
N ASP A 23 -21.97 -7.03 1.54
CA ASP A 23 -23.02 -6.43 0.73
C ASP A 23 -23.36 -5.00 1.18
N LEU A 24 -23.48 -4.78 2.49
CA LEU A 24 -23.72 -3.44 3.04
C LEU A 24 -22.54 -2.50 2.77
N GLN A 25 -21.31 -2.98 2.96
CA GLN A 25 -20.10 -2.19 2.69
C GLN A 25 -19.95 -1.82 1.21
N ILE A 26 -20.21 -2.76 0.31
CA ILE A 26 -20.20 -2.53 -1.14
C ILE A 26 -21.30 -1.54 -1.54
N SER A 27 -22.51 -1.68 -0.96
CA SER A 27 -23.62 -0.75 -1.23
C SER A 27 -23.27 0.67 -0.78
N GLN A 28 -22.74 0.83 0.43
CA GLN A 28 -22.28 2.11 0.97
C GLN A 28 -21.18 2.72 0.10
N GLY A 29 -20.16 1.94 -0.27
CA GLY A 29 -19.08 2.40 -1.14
C GLY A 29 -19.60 2.85 -2.51
N ASN A 30 -20.51 2.11 -3.13
CA ASN A 30 -21.13 2.50 -4.40
C ASN A 30 -21.94 3.80 -4.31
N LEU A 31 -22.60 4.09 -3.18
CA LEU A 31 -23.30 5.36 -2.99
C LEU A 31 -22.32 6.53 -2.88
N MET A 32 -21.24 6.36 -2.13
CA MET A 32 -20.17 7.36 -2.01
C MET A 32 -19.45 7.61 -3.35
N ILE A 33 -19.18 6.56 -4.14
CA ILE A 33 -18.60 6.71 -5.50
C ILE A 33 -19.52 7.54 -6.41
N ARG A 34 -20.84 7.33 -6.32
CA ARG A 34 -21.81 8.14 -7.08
C ARG A 34 -21.82 9.59 -6.63
N ASP A 35 -21.78 9.82 -5.31
CA ASP A 35 -21.75 11.16 -4.73
C ASP A 35 -20.49 11.93 -5.17
N LEU A 36 -19.30 11.31 -5.03
CA LEU A 36 -18.05 11.86 -5.56
C LEU A 36 -18.14 12.14 -7.07
N GLY A 37 -18.79 11.25 -7.83
CA GLY A 37 -19.04 11.46 -9.25
C GLY A 37 -19.93 12.67 -9.57
N VAL A 38 -20.88 13.02 -8.70
CA VAL A 38 -21.70 14.23 -8.81
C VAL A 38 -20.85 15.46 -8.46
N GLN A 39 -20.11 15.42 -7.35
CA GLN A 39 -19.24 16.52 -6.93
C GLN A 39 -18.17 16.87 -7.99
N ILE A 40 -17.58 15.86 -8.64
CA ILE A 40 -16.65 16.05 -9.76
C ILE A 40 -17.33 16.80 -10.91
N LYS A 41 -18.55 16.40 -11.31
CA LYS A 41 -19.30 17.06 -12.40
C LYS A 41 -19.65 18.51 -12.06
N ASP A 42 -20.05 18.78 -10.82
CA ASP A 42 -20.34 20.13 -10.37
C ASP A 42 -19.07 21.02 -10.34
N THR A 43 -17.93 20.42 -9.95
CA THR A 43 -16.63 21.09 -9.99
C THR A 43 -16.19 21.37 -11.44
N GLU A 44 -16.35 20.43 -12.36
CA GLU A 44 -16.09 20.61 -13.80
C GLU A 44 -16.93 21.75 -14.40
N LYS A 45 -18.21 21.81 -14.04
CA LYS A 45 -19.09 22.91 -14.46
C LYS A 45 -18.62 24.26 -13.90
N SER A 46 -18.14 24.28 -12.66
CA SER A 46 -17.61 25.47 -12.00
C SER A 46 -16.29 25.93 -12.66
N VAL A 47 -15.40 25.01 -13.01
CA VAL A 47 -14.19 25.29 -13.79
C VAL A 47 -14.56 25.92 -15.13
N SER A 48 -15.43 25.28 -15.91
CA SER A 48 -15.84 25.78 -17.23
C SER A 48 -16.48 27.17 -17.15
N THR A 49 -17.32 27.41 -16.15
CA THR A 49 -17.93 28.74 -15.91
C THR A 49 -16.86 29.78 -15.59
N THR A 50 -15.86 29.41 -14.77
CA THR A 50 -14.74 30.28 -14.39
C THR A 50 -13.85 30.60 -15.61
N GLU A 51 -13.59 29.62 -16.49
CA GLU A 51 -12.84 29.84 -17.74
C GLU A 51 -13.55 30.80 -18.68
N GLN A 52 -14.87 30.69 -18.83
CA GLN A 52 -15.65 31.64 -19.60
C GLN A 52 -15.59 33.05 -19.00
N GLN A 53 -15.60 33.17 -17.67
CA GLN A 53 -15.40 34.46 -17.00
C GLN A 53 -14.01 35.04 -17.30
N ILE A 54 -12.95 34.23 -17.21
CA ILE A 54 -11.58 34.64 -17.56
C ILE A 54 -11.52 35.16 -19.00
N GLY A 55 -12.16 34.47 -19.95
CA GLY A 55 -12.26 34.91 -21.35
C GLY A 55 -12.91 36.30 -21.47
N ARG A 56 -14.09 36.49 -20.88
CA ARG A 56 -14.80 37.79 -20.88
C ARG A 56 -13.99 38.90 -20.22
N TYR A 57 -13.28 38.62 -19.12
CA TYR A 57 -12.41 39.61 -18.46
C TYR A 57 -11.21 39.99 -19.31
N ARG A 58 -10.59 39.04 -20.02
CA ARG A 58 -9.50 39.32 -20.98
C ARG A 58 -9.96 40.21 -22.12
N GLU A 59 -11.13 39.94 -22.70
CA GLU A 59 -11.69 40.78 -23.76
C GLU A 59 -11.97 42.22 -23.28
N ARG A 60 -12.57 42.37 -22.10
CA ARG A 60 -12.82 43.69 -21.48
C ARG A 60 -11.51 44.44 -21.23
N LEU A 61 -10.51 43.76 -20.67
CA LEU A 61 -9.18 44.34 -20.45
C LEU A 61 -8.52 44.75 -21.77
N ALA A 62 -8.64 43.95 -22.82
CA ALA A 62 -8.10 44.30 -24.14
C ALA A 62 -8.78 45.56 -24.72
N VAL A 63 -10.09 45.73 -24.52
CA VAL A 63 -10.81 46.95 -24.94
C VAL A 63 -10.36 48.16 -24.13
N ILE A 64 -10.21 48.03 -22.81
CA ILE A 64 -9.71 49.11 -21.94
C ILE A 64 -8.29 49.51 -22.35
N MET A 65 -7.39 48.55 -22.55
CA MET A 65 -6.01 48.81 -22.97
C MET A 65 -5.93 49.48 -24.35
N ARG A 66 -6.77 49.08 -25.32
CA ARG A 66 -6.84 49.76 -26.63
C ARG A 66 -7.37 51.20 -26.51
N ARG A 67 -8.34 51.47 -25.64
CA ARG A 67 -8.83 52.84 -25.38
C ARG A 67 -7.76 53.68 -24.71
N LEU A 68 -7.08 53.15 -23.69
CA LEU A 68 -5.96 53.82 -23.04
C LEU A 68 -4.86 54.15 -24.05
N GLN A 69 -4.51 53.21 -24.94
CA GLN A 69 -3.52 53.44 -26.00
C GLN A 69 -3.97 54.49 -27.02
N GLY A 70 -5.26 54.51 -27.40
CA GLY A 70 -5.84 55.52 -28.30
C GLY A 70 -5.95 56.91 -27.67
N GLU A 71 -6.19 57.00 -26.36
CA GLU A 71 -6.11 58.27 -25.62
C GLU A 71 -4.67 58.74 -25.43
N ASN A 72 -3.72 57.82 -25.23
CA ASN A 72 -2.28 58.12 -25.23
C ASN A 72 -1.73 58.56 -26.60
N GLN A 73 -2.50 58.37 -27.68
CA GLN A 73 -2.17 58.84 -29.03
C GLN A 73 -2.73 60.25 -29.33
N LYS A 74 -3.63 60.79 -28.50
CA LYS A 74 -4.04 62.19 -28.58
C LYS A 74 -2.93 63.06 -27.98
N SER A 75 -2.67 64.22 -28.58
CA SER A 75 -1.71 65.17 -28.00
C SER A 75 -2.21 65.61 -26.61
N LEU A 76 -1.32 65.65 -25.61
CA LEU A 76 -1.63 66.18 -24.27
C LEU A 76 -2.30 67.56 -24.34
N ILE A 77 -1.95 68.35 -25.36
CA ILE A 77 -2.52 69.68 -25.63
C ILE A 77 -3.99 69.59 -26.08
N GLU A 78 -4.35 68.57 -26.84
CA GLU A 78 -5.69 68.36 -27.40
C GLU A 78 -6.68 67.83 -26.36
N ILE A 79 -6.19 67.04 -25.38
CA ILE A 79 -6.97 66.60 -24.23
C ILE A 79 -7.13 67.76 -23.21
N LEU A 80 -6.08 68.54 -22.98
CA LEU A 80 -6.09 69.70 -22.09
C LEU A 80 -7.10 70.78 -22.53
N LEU A 81 -7.25 70.99 -23.84
CA LEU A 81 -8.15 71.98 -24.43
C LEU A 81 -9.63 71.52 -24.48
N GLY A 82 -9.91 70.26 -24.19
CA GLY A 82 -11.27 69.68 -24.20
C GLY A 82 -11.93 69.56 -22.83
N GLU A 83 -11.18 69.76 -21.74
CA GLU A 83 -11.66 69.64 -20.35
C GLU A 83 -11.91 71.04 -19.75
N ASN A 84 -12.96 71.18 -18.93
CA ASN A 84 -13.35 72.48 -18.37
C ASN A 84 -12.40 72.96 -17.26
N GLU A 85 -11.78 72.03 -16.51
CA GLU A 85 -10.80 72.31 -15.45
C GLU A 85 -9.61 71.33 -15.51
N LEU A 86 -8.40 71.80 -15.19
CA LEU A 86 -7.18 70.98 -15.16
C LEU A 86 -7.27 69.81 -14.17
N SER A 87 -8.02 70.00 -13.07
CA SER A 87 -8.31 68.98 -12.04
C SER A 87 -9.08 67.78 -12.58
N ASP A 88 -9.96 67.99 -13.56
CA ASP A 88 -10.81 66.93 -14.13
C ASP A 88 -9.98 65.96 -14.97
N PHE A 89 -9.00 66.49 -15.73
CA PHE A 89 -8.04 65.68 -16.48
C PHE A 89 -7.23 64.74 -15.58
N PHE A 90 -6.59 65.27 -14.52
CA PHE A 90 -5.79 64.46 -13.61
C PHE A 90 -6.65 63.45 -12.83
N SER A 91 -7.89 63.82 -12.50
CA SER A 91 -8.84 62.92 -11.83
C SER A 91 -9.27 61.75 -12.73
N ASN A 92 -9.53 62.01 -14.02
CA ASN A 92 -9.88 60.99 -15.01
C ASN A 92 -8.71 60.01 -15.28
N PHE A 93 -7.48 60.52 -15.38
CA PHE A 93 -6.30 59.67 -15.57
C PHE A 93 -6.04 58.73 -14.38
N VAL A 94 -6.08 59.27 -13.15
CA VAL A 94 -5.93 58.47 -11.93
C VAL A 94 -7.06 57.46 -11.76
N ALA A 95 -8.29 57.81 -12.13
CA ALA A 95 -9.42 56.89 -12.11
C ALA A 95 -9.23 55.71 -13.09
N LEU A 96 -8.72 55.96 -14.29
CA LEU A 96 -8.42 54.95 -15.30
C LEU A 96 -7.30 53.99 -14.86
N GLU A 97 -6.22 54.51 -14.27
CA GLU A 97 -5.12 53.69 -13.75
C GLU A 97 -5.59 52.79 -12.60
N ARG A 98 -6.38 53.34 -11.65
CA ARG A 98 -6.98 52.55 -10.56
C ARG A 98 -7.89 51.45 -11.07
N LEU A 99 -8.70 51.75 -12.08
CA LEU A 99 -9.61 50.78 -12.71
C LEU A 99 -8.83 49.66 -13.41
N ASN A 100 -7.70 49.96 -14.06
CA ASN A 100 -6.81 48.95 -14.63
C ASN A 100 -6.22 48.02 -13.55
N VAL A 101 -5.69 48.59 -12.47
CA VAL A 101 -5.13 47.81 -11.34
C VAL A 101 -6.18 46.91 -10.69
N GLN A 102 -7.40 47.40 -10.49
CA GLN A 102 -8.50 46.60 -9.94
C GLN A 102 -8.91 45.45 -10.86
N ASN A 103 -8.98 45.68 -12.18
CA ASN A 103 -9.30 44.62 -13.14
C ASN A 103 -8.21 43.55 -13.23
N GLN A 104 -6.92 43.93 -13.11
CA GLN A 104 -5.82 42.97 -13.04
C GLN A 104 -5.89 42.11 -11.77
N LYS A 105 -6.18 42.70 -10.62
CA LYS A 105 -6.37 41.97 -9.35
C LYS A 105 -7.54 40.98 -9.45
N LEU A 106 -8.67 41.41 -10.02
CA LEU A 106 -9.83 40.56 -10.20
C LEU A 106 -9.53 39.38 -11.14
N LEU A 107 -8.82 39.61 -12.25
CA LEU A 107 -8.38 38.53 -13.14
C LEU A 107 -7.43 37.54 -12.44
N ALA A 108 -6.53 38.02 -11.58
CA ALA A 108 -5.67 37.16 -10.77
C ALA A 108 -6.52 36.28 -9.84
N SER A 109 -7.44 36.86 -9.08
CA SER A 109 -8.33 36.11 -8.18
C SER A 109 -9.18 35.06 -8.90
N ILE A 110 -9.67 35.36 -10.12
CA ILE A 110 -10.44 34.38 -10.91
C ILE A 110 -9.54 33.24 -11.43
N LYS A 111 -8.28 33.53 -11.78
CA LYS A 111 -7.31 32.48 -12.16
C LYS A 111 -6.94 31.60 -10.97
N ASP A 112 -6.78 32.19 -9.79
CA ASP A 112 -6.49 31.47 -8.54
C ASP A 112 -7.66 30.55 -8.18
N LEU A 113 -8.90 31.06 -8.28
CA LEU A 113 -10.11 30.25 -8.09
C LEU A 113 -10.18 29.07 -9.06
N ARG A 114 -9.85 29.28 -10.35
CA ARG A 114 -9.77 28.18 -11.33
C ARG A 114 -8.71 27.14 -10.90
N GLY A 115 -7.53 27.59 -10.47
CA GLY A 115 -6.47 26.68 -10.00
C GLY A 115 -6.93 25.83 -8.82
N TYR A 116 -7.59 26.45 -7.84
CA TYR A 116 -8.18 25.76 -6.69
C TYR A 116 -9.24 24.73 -7.09
N LEU A 117 -10.14 25.08 -8.02
CA LEU A 117 -11.18 24.15 -8.50
C LEU A 117 -10.59 22.95 -9.26
N GLU A 118 -9.53 23.15 -10.03
CA GLU A 118 -8.81 22.04 -10.70
C GLU A 118 -8.12 21.12 -9.69
N GLU A 119 -7.49 21.69 -8.65
CA GLU A 119 -6.89 20.89 -7.57
C GLU A 119 -7.94 20.09 -6.79
N GLN A 120 -9.09 20.71 -6.46
CA GLN A 120 -10.22 20.01 -5.87
C GLN A 120 -10.73 18.88 -6.75
N LYS A 121 -10.84 19.09 -8.06
CA LYS A 121 -11.28 18.07 -9.01
C LYS A 121 -10.35 16.86 -9.00
N VAL A 122 -9.03 17.10 -9.00
CA VAL A 122 -8.03 16.01 -8.93
C VAL A 122 -8.16 15.26 -7.61
N SER A 123 -8.25 15.96 -6.48
CA SER A 123 -8.42 15.33 -5.16
C SER A 123 -9.68 14.45 -5.08
N LEU A 124 -10.81 14.92 -5.62
CA LEU A 124 -12.07 14.15 -5.65
C LEU A 124 -11.97 12.94 -6.57
N ALA A 125 -11.22 13.04 -7.68
CA ALA A 125 -10.99 11.93 -8.60
C ALA A 125 -10.10 10.84 -7.95
N ASP A 126 -9.05 11.25 -7.23
CA ASP A 126 -8.17 10.34 -6.50
C ASP A 126 -8.95 9.60 -5.39
N GLU A 127 -9.74 10.33 -4.58
CA GLU A 127 -10.59 9.73 -3.53
C GLU A 127 -11.59 8.73 -4.11
N LYS A 128 -12.18 9.05 -5.27
CA LYS A 128 -13.09 8.16 -5.98
C LYS A 128 -12.38 6.89 -6.47
N GLU A 129 -11.20 7.02 -7.06
CA GLU A 129 -10.42 5.87 -7.55
C GLU A 129 -10.03 4.92 -6.40
N ASP A 130 -9.58 5.46 -5.28
CA ASP A 130 -9.23 4.67 -4.11
C ASP A 130 -10.43 3.93 -3.53
N LEU A 131 -11.60 4.58 -3.49
CA LEU A 131 -12.83 3.94 -3.06
C LEU A 131 -13.30 2.84 -4.02
N GLU A 132 -13.17 3.04 -5.33
CA GLU A 132 -13.45 2.01 -6.35
C GLU A 132 -12.56 0.77 -6.18
N LYS A 133 -11.26 0.96 -5.87
CA LYS A 133 -10.35 -0.14 -5.54
C LYS A 133 -10.82 -0.90 -4.30
N VAL A 134 -11.20 -0.20 -3.22
CA VAL A 134 -11.71 -0.83 -1.99
C VAL A 134 -12.96 -1.67 -2.27
N VAL A 135 -13.92 -1.12 -3.03
CA VAL A 135 -15.15 -1.84 -3.42
C VAL A 135 -14.81 -3.08 -4.27
N SER A 136 -13.84 -2.99 -5.17
CA SER A 136 -13.41 -4.13 -5.99
C SER A 136 -12.85 -5.29 -5.15
N VAL A 137 -12.04 -4.98 -4.13
CA VAL A 137 -11.48 -5.98 -3.20
C VAL A 137 -12.60 -6.63 -2.39
N GLN A 138 -13.54 -5.85 -1.88
CA GLN A 138 -14.70 -6.35 -1.15
C GLN A 138 -15.56 -7.28 -2.03
N LEU A 139 -15.71 -6.97 -3.31
CA LEU A 139 -16.44 -7.79 -4.27
C LEU A 139 -15.76 -9.14 -4.52
N LEU A 140 -14.42 -9.15 -4.67
CA LEU A 140 -13.65 -10.38 -4.76
C LEU A 140 -13.74 -11.23 -3.49
N GLN A 141 -13.70 -10.60 -2.31
CA GLN A 141 -13.89 -11.29 -1.03
C GLN A 141 -15.29 -11.88 -0.91
N LYS A 142 -16.33 -11.13 -1.33
CA LYS A 142 -17.70 -11.63 -1.37
C LYS A 142 -17.83 -12.84 -2.29
N GLN A 143 -17.25 -12.80 -3.49
CA GLN A 143 -17.29 -13.94 -4.42
C GLN A 143 -16.66 -15.20 -3.82
N ARG A 144 -15.53 -15.06 -3.12
CA ARG A 144 -14.89 -16.17 -2.39
C ARG A 144 -15.78 -16.71 -1.29
N ASN A 145 -16.39 -15.85 -0.48
CA ASN A 145 -17.29 -16.27 0.61
C ASN A 145 -18.54 -16.96 0.08
N VAL A 146 -19.10 -16.50 -1.04
CA VAL A 146 -20.24 -17.14 -1.72
C VAL A 146 -19.85 -18.52 -2.27
N ALA A 147 -18.65 -18.66 -2.85
CA ALA A 147 -18.15 -19.95 -3.32
C ALA A 147 -17.97 -20.95 -2.16
N ALA A 148 -17.34 -20.50 -1.07
CA ALA A 148 -17.16 -21.31 0.14
C ALA A 148 -18.51 -21.70 0.79
N GLN A 149 -19.49 -20.79 0.79
CA GLN A 149 -20.83 -21.09 1.30
C GLN A 149 -21.53 -22.16 0.45
N LYS A 150 -21.44 -22.06 -0.88
CA LYS A 150 -22.02 -23.06 -1.80
C LYS A 150 -21.36 -24.42 -1.64
N GLU A 151 -20.04 -24.46 -1.50
CA GLU A 151 -19.30 -25.69 -1.25
C GLU A 151 -19.77 -26.34 0.05
N GLN A 152 -19.85 -25.57 1.14
CA GLN A 152 -20.32 -26.09 2.43
C GLN A 152 -21.78 -26.54 2.40
N GLN A 153 -22.66 -25.87 1.64
CA GLN A 153 -24.04 -26.31 1.45
C GLN A 153 -24.15 -27.61 0.65
N THR A 154 -23.31 -27.78 -0.37
CA THR A 154 -23.22 -29.05 -1.12
C THR A 154 -22.74 -30.18 -0.21
N VAL A 155 -21.71 -29.93 0.60
CA VAL A 155 -21.23 -30.88 1.61
C VAL A 155 -22.34 -31.22 2.60
N LEU A 156 -23.06 -30.22 3.13
CA LEU A 156 -24.15 -30.44 4.09
C LEU A 156 -25.22 -31.38 3.50
N LYS A 157 -25.68 -31.11 2.28
CA LYS A 157 -26.67 -31.95 1.57
C LYS A 157 -26.16 -33.36 1.26
N GLN A 158 -24.88 -33.49 0.96
CA GLN A 158 -24.25 -34.80 0.71
C GLN A 158 -24.00 -35.59 2.00
N THR A 159 -23.86 -34.89 3.14
CA THR A 159 -23.66 -35.50 4.46
C THR A 159 -24.96 -35.87 5.18
N GLU A 160 -26.10 -35.30 4.79
CA GLU A 160 -27.42 -35.72 5.28
C GLU A 160 -27.70 -37.17 4.81
N GLY A 161 -27.47 -38.14 5.71
CA GLY A 161 -27.82 -39.55 5.54
C GLY A 161 -26.69 -40.52 5.17
N LYS A 162 -25.42 -40.10 5.13
CA LYS A 162 -24.27 -40.97 4.77
C LYS A 162 -23.06 -40.83 5.72
N GLU A 163 -23.30 -40.95 7.02
CA GLU A 163 -22.31 -40.70 8.08
C GLU A 163 -21.04 -41.59 8.01
N GLN A 164 -21.17 -42.82 7.51
CA GLN A 164 -20.08 -43.79 7.42
C GLN A 164 -19.18 -43.53 6.20
N THR A 165 -19.75 -43.02 5.12
CA THR A 165 -19.01 -42.58 3.93
C THR A 165 -18.27 -41.28 4.20
N TYR A 166 -18.76 -40.41 5.08
CA TYR A 166 -18.08 -39.18 5.48
C TYR A 166 -16.76 -39.44 6.22
N GLN A 167 -16.66 -40.48 7.04
CA GLN A 167 -15.39 -40.89 7.68
C GLN A 167 -14.35 -41.36 6.65
N GLN A 168 -14.79 -42.15 5.66
CA GLN A 168 -13.94 -42.58 4.55
C GLN A 168 -13.60 -41.42 3.60
N LEU A 169 -14.53 -40.50 3.37
CA LEU A 169 -14.32 -39.30 2.56
C LEU A 169 -13.47 -38.27 3.30
N LEU A 170 -13.45 -38.23 4.65
CA LEU A 170 -12.54 -37.39 5.43
C LEU A 170 -11.11 -37.91 5.37
N ALA A 171 -10.92 -39.22 5.47
CA ALA A 171 -9.62 -39.86 5.28
C ALA A 171 -9.14 -39.67 3.83
N THR A 172 -10.03 -39.90 2.85
CA THR A 172 -9.74 -39.73 1.42
C THR A 172 -9.64 -38.26 1.02
N SER A 173 -10.29 -37.32 1.71
CA SER A 173 -10.18 -35.86 1.51
C SER A 173 -8.97 -35.30 2.22
N ARG A 174 -8.52 -35.87 3.34
CA ARG A 174 -7.21 -35.55 3.93
C ARG A 174 -6.08 -36.00 2.99
N GLN A 175 -6.20 -37.19 2.38
CA GLN A 175 -5.27 -37.66 1.33
C GLN A 175 -5.41 -36.87 0.01
N LYS A 176 -6.62 -36.67 -0.51
CA LYS A 176 -6.86 -35.89 -1.74
C LYS A 176 -6.57 -34.42 -1.56
N ALA A 177 -6.77 -33.82 -0.39
CA ALA A 177 -6.33 -32.46 -0.13
C ALA A 177 -4.81 -32.40 0.00
N ALA A 178 -4.12 -33.44 0.48
CA ALA A 178 -2.66 -33.52 0.39
C ALA A 178 -2.18 -33.65 -1.06
N GLU A 179 -2.81 -34.50 -1.89
CA GLU A 179 -2.49 -34.66 -3.32
C GLU A 179 -2.92 -33.45 -4.18
N ILE A 180 -4.04 -32.80 -3.88
CA ILE A 180 -4.54 -31.59 -4.54
C ILE A 180 -3.70 -30.38 -4.08
N ARG A 181 -3.23 -30.33 -2.82
CA ARG A 181 -2.23 -29.34 -2.36
C ARG A 181 -0.87 -29.56 -2.99
N ALA A 182 -0.49 -30.79 -3.37
CA ALA A 182 0.69 -31.05 -4.19
C ALA A 182 0.47 -30.65 -5.66
N ARG A 183 -0.65 -31.06 -6.28
CA ARG A 183 -0.95 -30.83 -7.71
C ARG A 183 -1.36 -29.40 -8.08
N ILE A 184 -2.00 -28.64 -7.19
CA ILE A 184 -2.36 -27.24 -7.47
C ILE A 184 -1.12 -26.32 -7.41
N PHE A 185 -0.07 -26.70 -6.67
CA PHE A 185 1.13 -25.89 -6.49
C PHE A 185 2.32 -26.28 -7.40
N GLU A 186 2.24 -27.40 -8.13
CA GLU A 186 3.15 -27.71 -9.25
C GLU A 186 2.96 -26.76 -10.47
N LEU A 187 1.96 -25.88 -10.45
CA LEU A 187 1.66 -24.95 -11.54
C LEU A 187 2.13 -23.50 -11.33
N ILE A 188 2.89 -23.20 -10.28
CA ILE A 188 3.52 -21.87 -10.10
C ILE A 188 4.97 -22.08 -9.63
N GLY A 189 5.87 -22.18 -10.61
CA GLY A 189 7.29 -22.44 -10.38
C GLY A 189 8.05 -21.26 -9.78
N VAL A 190 8.58 -21.45 -8.56
CA VAL A 190 9.83 -20.86 -8.06
C VAL A 190 10.44 -21.81 -7.02
N PRO A 191 11.72 -22.23 -7.12
CA PRO A 191 12.25 -23.42 -6.43
C PRO A 191 12.54 -23.32 -4.91
N ASN A 192 12.31 -22.20 -4.21
CA ASN A 192 12.87 -22.00 -2.85
C ASN A 192 11.92 -21.46 -1.75
N ALA A 193 10.62 -21.27 -2.01
CA ALA A 193 9.68 -20.86 -0.95
C ALA A 193 9.06 -22.09 -0.26
N PRO A 194 8.99 -22.14 1.09
CA PRO A 194 8.44 -23.30 1.80
C PRO A 194 6.95 -23.42 1.55
N THR A 195 6.43 -24.65 1.60
CA THR A 195 4.99 -24.87 1.69
C THR A 195 4.46 -24.33 3.01
N PHE A 196 3.14 -24.09 3.10
CA PHE A 196 2.56 -23.62 4.36
C PHE A 196 2.79 -24.60 5.53
N GLY A 197 2.74 -25.91 5.29
CA GLY A 197 3.02 -26.91 6.31
C GLY A 197 4.45 -26.84 6.83
N GLU A 198 5.43 -26.74 5.94
CA GLU A 198 6.85 -26.58 6.31
C GLU A 198 7.10 -25.26 7.04
N ALA A 199 6.48 -24.17 6.57
CA ALA A 199 6.55 -22.87 7.23
C ALA A 199 5.94 -22.91 8.63
N ALA A 200 4.80 -23.60 8.82
CA ALA A 200 4.14 -23.73 10.11
C ALA A 200 4.98 -24.55 11.11
N GLU A 201 5.56 -25.67 10.68
CA GLU A 201 6.45 -26.48 11.54
C GLU A 201 7.73 -25.73 11.90
N LEU A 202 8.33 -25.02 10.93
CA LEU A 202 9.47 -24.15 11.21
C LEU A 202 9.11 -23.01 12.16
N ALA A 203 7.93 -22.39 12.00
CA ALA A 203 7.46 -21.33 12.88
C ALA A 203 7.19 -21.84 14.30
N LYS A 204 6.63 -23.04 14.47
CA LYS A 204 6.49 -23.70 15.76
C LYS A 204 7.86 -23.98 16.40
N TYR A 205 8.85 -24.41 15.62
CA TYR A 205 10.20 -24.56 16.16
C TYR A 205 10.77 -23.22 16.65
N VAL A 206 10.63 -22.14 15.87
CA VAL A 206 11.07 -20.80 16.28
C VAL A 206 10.34 -20.32 17.53
N GLU A 207 9.05 -20.63 17.67
CA GLU A 207 8.26 -20.35 18.87
C GLU A 207 8.87 -21.03 20.12
N THR A 208 9.30 -22.29 20.03
CA THR A 208 9.95 -22.97 21.17
C THR A 208 11.26 -22.30 21.63
N VAL A 209 11.97 -21.63 20.71
CA VAL A 209 13.26 -20.97 20.97
C VAL A 209 13.11 -19.52 21.41
N THR A 210 12.12 -18.81 20.86
CA THR A 210 12.00 -17.35 21.02
C THR A 210 10.79 -16.92 21.87
N ASN A 211 9.87 -17.84 22.14
CA ASN A 211 8.57 -17.59 22.76
C ASN A 211 7.68 -16.62 21.97
N ILE A 212 7.99 -16.43 20.68
CA ILE A 212 7.15 -15.68 19.74
C ILE A 212 6.18 -16.65 19.09
N ARG A 213 4.88 -16.37 19.22
CA ARG A 213 3.80 -17.20 18.69
C ARG A 213 4.00 -17.48 17.19
N ALA A 214 3.94 -18.75 16.79
CA ALA A 214 4.19 -19.16 15.39
C ALA A 214 3.31 -18.40 14.39
N ALA A 215 2.04 -18.21 14.73
CA ALA A 215 1.10 -17.48 13.89
C ALA A 215 1.47 -15.99 13.71
N PHE A 216 2.01 -15.34 14.74
CA PHE A 216 2.50 -13.96 14.65
C PHE A 216 3.78 -13.86 13.81
N LEU A 217 4.71 -14.80 13.98
CA LEU A 217 5.90 -14.90 13.14
C LEU A 217 5.54 -15.05 11.65
N LEU A 218 4.63 -15.97 11.32
CA LEU A 218 4.16 -16.18 9.95
C LEU A 218 3.47 -14.94 9.39
N ALA A 219 2.73 -14.21 10.22
CA ALA A 219 2.06 -12.98 9.80
C ALA A 219 3.06 -11.89 9.38
N VAL A 220 4.10 -11.67 10.17
CA VAL A 220 5.17 -10.71 9.84
C VAL A 220 5.86 -11.14 8.55
N LEU A 221 6.33 -12.39 8.44
CA LEU A 221 7.01 -12.90 7.23
C LEU A 221 6.12 -12.88 5.98
N THR A 222 4.81 -13.00 6.15
CA THR A 222 3.83 -12.87 5.06
C THR A 222 3.70 -11.41 4.63
N GLN A 223 3.61 -10.49 5.57
CA GLN A 223 3.54 -9.06 5.32
C GLN A 223 4.83 -8.54 4.64
N GLU A 224 5.99 -9.09 5.02
CA GLU A 224 7.29 -8.68 4.49
C GLU A 224 7.55 -9.17 3.06
N SER A 225 7.33 -10.46 2.79
CA SER A 225 7.77 -11.06 1.53
C SER A 225 6.85 -12.15 1.02
N ASN A 226 5.65 -12.29 1.60
CA ASN A 226 4.78 -13.44 1.40
C ASN A 226 5.53 -14.77 1.64
N ILE A 227 6.28 -14.82 2.75
CA ILE A 227 7.09 -15.97 3.17
C ILE A 227 8.18 -16.32 2.14
N GLY A 228 8.97 -15.32 1.75
CA GLY A 228 10.11 -15.49 0.85
C GLY A 228 9.76 -15.59 -0.63
N LYS A 229 8.48 -15.44 -1.01
CA LYS A 229 8.06 -15.44 -2.42
C LYS A 229 8.48 -14.17 -3.15
N ASN A 230 8.59 -13.05 -2.44
CA ASN A 230 9.04 -11.78 -2.99
C ASN A 230 10.08 -11.15 -2.05
N VAL A 231 11.35 -11.48 -2.26
CA VAL A 231 12.47 -10.96 -1.45
C VAL A 231 13.05 -9.65 -2.00
N GLY A 232 12.38 -9.03 -2.96
CA GLY A 232 12.79 -7.77 -3.58
C GLY A 232 13.06 -7.90 -5.08
N GLN A 233 13.13 -6.75 -5.74
CA GLN A 233 13.25 -6.63 -7.20
C GLN A 233 14.25 -5.55 -7.62
N CYS A 234 15.17 -5.17 -6.73
CA CYS A 234 16.21 -4.21 -7.04
C CYS A 234 17.59 -4.84 -6.86
N TYR A 235 18.53 -4.41 -7.70
CA TYR A 235 19.95 -4.74 -7.60
C TYR A 235 20.72 -3.46 -7.30
N LEU A 236 21.56 -3.48 -6.26
CA LEU A 236 22.54 -2.43 -6.06
C LEU A 236 23.51 -2.41 -7.25
N LYS A 237 23.88 -1.23 -7.75
CA LYS A 237 24.88 -1.09 -8.83
C LYS A 237 26.01 -0.14 -8.46
N ASN A 238 25.74 0.85 -7.60
CA ASN A 238 26.74 1.78 -7.12
C ASN A 238 26.63 1.89 -5.58
N PRO A 239 27.54 1.22 -4.83
CA PRO A 239 27.55 1.27 -3.37
C PRO A 239 27.79 2.67 -2.80
N ASP A 240 28.61 3.49 -3.47
CA ASP A 240 29.01 4.83 -2.98
C ASP A 240 27.86 5.84 -3.04
N THR A 241 26.93 5.66 -3.98
CA THR A 241 25.74 6.51 -4.13
C THR A 241 24.45 5.82 -3.70
N GLY A 242 24.48 4.50 -3.51
CA GLY A 242 23.29 3.71 -3.17
C GLY A 242 22.34 3.50 -4.35
N ALA A 243 22.76 3.83 -5.57
CA ALA A 243 21.97 3.68 -6.78
C ALA A 243 22.00 2.24 -7.32
N GLY A 244 20.93 1.85 -8.01
CA GLY A 244 20.77 0.51 -8.53
C GLY A 244 19.80 0.44 -9.71
N THR A 245 19.36 -0.77 -10.01
CA THR A 245 18.44 -1.06 -11.13
C THR A 245 17.34 -1.99 -10.69
N ILE A 246 16.13 -1.81 -11.26
CA ILE A 246 15.03 -2.76 -11.10
C ILE A 246 15.33 -4.03 -11.92
N ALA A 247 15.10 -5.20 -11.33
CA ALA A 247 15.45 -6.50 -11.88
C ALA A 247 14.71 -6.85 -13.18
N TYR A 248 13.42 -6.51 -13.27
CA TYR A 248 12.58 -6.94 -14.39
C TYR A 248 12.64 -6.03 -15.63
N ASN A 249 13.08 -4.77 -15.49
CA ASN A 249 13.13 -3.81 -16.60
C ASN A 249 14.45 -3.03 -16.71
N GLY A 250 15.40 -3.25 -15.80
CA GLY A 250 16.70 -2.58 -15.81
C GLY A 250 16.68 -1.08 -15.49
N LYS A 251 15.51 -0.50 -15.17
CA LYS A 251 15.39 0.94 -14.94
C LYS A 251 16.23 1.36 -13.73
N THR A 252 17.00 2.43 -13.90
CA THR A 252 17.80 3.01 -12.82
C THR A 252 16.91 3.57 -11.72
N VAL A 253 17.27 3.26 -10.47
CA VAL A 253 16.60 3.72 -9.25
C VAL A 253 17.64 4.24 -8.28
N SER A 254 17.41 5.44 -7.74
CA SER A 254 18.22 5.99 -6.65
C SER A 254 17.75 5.42 -5.31
N LYS A 255 18.62 5.43 -4.29
CA LYS A 255 18.30 4.97 -2.93
C LYS A 255 17.91 3.48 -2.82
N VAL A 256 18.47 2.62 -3.66
CA VAL A 256 18.35 1.17 -3.49
C VAL A 256 18.95 0.72 -2.17
N MET A 257 20.01 1.36 -1.69
CA MET A 257 20.61 1.03 -0.41
C MET A 257 21.31 2.25 0.19
N HIS A 258 21.32 2.41 1.50
CA HIS A 258 22.00 3.54 2.12
C HIS A 258 23.53 3.39 1.96
N PRO A 259 24.25 4.39 1.39
CA PRO A 259 25.66 4.23 1.01
C PRO A 259 26.61 3.97 2.18
N SER A 260 26.48 4.72 3.28
CA SER A 260 27.37 4.57 4.44
C SER A 260 26.85 3.58 5.49
N ARG A 261 25.53 3.53 5.71
CA ARG A 261 24.90 2.68 6.73
C ARG A 261 24.80 1.21 6.30
N ASP A 262 24.38 0.93 5.06
CA ASP A 262 23.94 -0.42 4.68
C ASP A 262 24.84 -1.08 3.65
N ALA A 263 25.33 -0.32 2.65
CA ALA A 263 26.12 -0.87 1.55
C ALA A 263 27.40 -1.59 2.03
N PRO A 264 28.18 -1.09 3.01
CA PRO A 264 29.36 -1.80 3.49
C PRO A 264 29.02 -3.14 4.14
N HIS A 265 27.92 -3.19 4.90
CA HIS A 265 27.45 -4.43 5.51
C HIS A 265 26.92 -5.42 4.47
N PHE A 266 26.18 -4.94 3.47
CA PHE A 266 25.69 -5.77 2.37
C PHE A 266 26.83 -6.40 1.57
N LEU A 267 27.85 -5.62 1.21
CA LEU A 267 29.04 -6.12 0.52
C LEU A 267 29.80 -7.16 1.35
N ARG A 268 29.89 -6.96 2.68
CA ARG A 268 30.46 -7.95 3.60
C ARG A 268 29.66 -9.25 3.61
N ILE A 269 28.35 -9.16 3.84
CA ILE A 269 27.44 -10.32 3.98
C ILE A 269 27.44 -11.14 2.68
N THR A 270 27.30 -10.48 1.53
CA THR A 270 27.31 -11.16 0.22
C THR A 270 28.65 -11.84 -0.06
N LYS A 271 29.78 -11.19 0.26
CA LYS A 271 31.12 -11.78 0.17
C LYS A 271 31.28 -13.01 1.06
N GLU A 272 30.85 -12.94 2.32
CA GLU A 272 30.91 -14.06 3.28
C GLU A 272 30.06 -15.26 2.82
N LEU A 273 28.95 -14.99 2.13
CA LEU A 273 28.03 -16.01 1.59
C LEU A 273 28.36 -16.45 0.16
N GLY A 274 29.44 -15.94 -0.44
CA GLY A 274 29.84 -16.26 -1.82
C GLY A 274 28.85 -15.79 -2.89
N ARG A 275 28.06 -14.74 -2.62
CA ARG A 275 27.09 -14.14 -3.54
C ARG A 275 27.67 -12.94 -4.29
N ASP A 276 27.23 -12.73 -5.53
CA ASP A 276 27.48 -11.47 -6.24
C ASP A 276 26.59 -10.36 -5.64
N PRO A 277 27.17 -9.32 -5.00
CA PRO A 277 26.38 -8.21 -4.45
C PRO A 277 25.56 -7.47 -5.51
N PHE A 278 26.03 -7.41 -6.76
CA PHE A 278 25.38 -6.65 -7.82
C PHE A 278 24.33 -7.45 -8.60
N GLY A 279 24.26 -8.76 -8.34
CA GLY A 279 23.26 -9.69 -8.88
C GLY A 279 22.30 -10.24 -7.81
N THR A 280 22.47 -9.85 -6.55
CA THR A 280 21.62 -10.30 -5.43
C THR A 280 20.44 -9.36 -5.24
N ALA A 281 19.23 -9.90 -5.30
CA ALA A 281 18.00 -9.12 -5.18
C ALA A 281 17.77 -8.63 -3.75
N VAL A 282 17.36 -7.37 -3.65
CA VAL A 282 16.96 -6.67 -2.42
C VAL A 282 15.70 -5.84 -2.66
N SER A 283 15.06 -5.37 -1.59
CA SER A 283 13.88 -4.51 -1.70
C SER A 283 14.17 -3.22 -2.46
N CYS A 284 13.18 -2.75 -3.21
CA CYS A 284 13.23 -1.45 -3.85
C CYS A 284 12.80 -0.34 -2.87
N PRO A 285 13.31 0.88 -3.02
CA PRO A 285 12.83 2.02 -2.23
C PRO A 285 11.35 2.29 -2.56
N ILE A 286 10.59 2.61 -1.52
CA ILE A 286 9.16 2.94 -1.65
C ILE A 286 9.03 4.46 -1.82
N PRO A 287 8.64 4.97 -3.00
CA PRO A 287 8.66 6.40 -3.28
C PRO A 287 7.75 7.23 -2.35
N THR A 288 6.64 6.66 -1.90
CA THR A 288 5.59 7.33 -1.11
C THR A 288 5.89 7.37 0.40
N VAL A 289 6.72 6.45 0.91
CA VAL A 289 7.11 6.38 2.33
C VAL A 289 8.43 7.13 2.58
N GLY A 290 9.23 7.32 1.53
CA GLY A 290 10.59 7.84 1.65
C GLY A 290 11.56 6.78 2.18
N GLY A 291 12.85 7.13 2.24
CA GLY A 291 13.90 6.24 2.72
C GLY A 291 14.65 5.46 1.62
N TYR A 292 15.35 4.41 2.05
CA TYR A 292 16.15 3.53 1.20
C TYR A 292 15.50 2.14 1.14
N GLY A 293 15.68 1.45 0.02
CA GLY A 293 15.39 0.02 -0.08
C GLY A 293 16.48 -0.82 0.59
N GLY A 294 16.79 -1.97 -0.01
CA GLY A 294 17.99 -2.74 0.34
C GLY A 294 17.73 -3.84 1.37
N ALA A 295 16.48 -4.07 1.72
CA ALA A 295 16.09 -5.15 2.62
C ALA A 295 16.35 -6.52 1.98
N MET A 296 16.89 -7.45 2.75
CA MET A 296 17.38 -8.74 2.30
C MET A 296 16.45 -9.87 2.74
N GLY A 297 16.20 -10.81 1.82
CA GLY A 297 15.61 -12.11 2.13
C GLY A 297 14.15 -12.09 2.63
N PRO A 298 13.64 -13.24 3.10
CA PRO A 298 12.23 -13.38 3.51
C PRO A 298 11.81 -12.44 4.65
N GLY A 299 12.70 -12.15 5.59
CA GLY A 299 12.44 -11.22 6.68
C GLY A 299 12.56 -9.76 6.29
N GLN A 300 13.01 -9.43 5.07
CA GLN A 300 13.27 -8.06 4.65
C GLN A 300 14.15 -7.31 5.66
N PHE A 301 15.27 -7.92 6.05
CA PHE A 301 16.22 -7.28 6.96
C PHE A 301 17.11 -6.28 6.23
N ILE A 302 17.13 -5.03 6.71
CA ILE A 302 18.16 -4.07 6.31
C ILE A 302 19.54 -4.59 6.75
N PRO A 303 20.61 -4.44 5.92
CA PRO A 303 21.93 -4.98 6.23
C PRO A 303 22.45 -4.60 7.61
N SER A 304 22.33 -3.33 8.02
CA SER A 304 22.75 -2.90 9.36
C SER A 304 21.98 -3.59 10.48
N THR A 305 20.67 -3.84 10.30
CA THR A 305 19.84 -4.56 11.26
C THR A 305 20.22 -6.03 11.34
N TRP A 306 20.51 -6.67 10.21
CA TRP A 306 20.98 -8.05 10.18
C TRP A 306 22.23 -8.24 11.04
N VAL A 307 23.20 -7.34 10.94
CA VAL A 307 24.45 -7.40 11.74
C VAL A 307 24.18 -7.39 13.25
N LEU A 308 23.13 -6.71 13.72
CA LEU A 308 22.77 -6.68 15.15
C LEU A 308 22.22 -8.02 15.66
N ILE A 309 21.63 -8.82 14.76
CA ILE A 309 21.00 -10.11 15.09
C ILE A 309 21.95 -11.28 14.78
N GLU A 310 22.90 -11.07 13.86
CA GLU A 310 23.81 -12.08 13.32
C GLU A 310 24.48 -12.93 14.40
N SER A 311 25.02 -12.30 15.46
CA SER A 311 25.70 -13.00 16.56
C SER A 311 24.75 -13.88 17.37
N LYS A 312 23.53 -13.39 17.66
CA LYS A 312 22.49 -14.14 18.38
C LYS A 312 22.00 -15.31 17.56
N LEU A 313 21.85 -15.12 16.26
CA LEU A 313 21.43 -16.16 15.34
C LEU A 313 22.47 -17.27 15.24
N LYS A 314 23.75 -16.91 15.06
CA LYS A 314 24.89 -17.85 15.05
C LYS A 314 24.93 -18.72 16.31
N ALA A 315 24.65 -18.13 17.48
CA ALA A 315 24.61 -18.86 18.74
C ALA A 315 23.50 -19.93 18.81
N VAL A 316 22.41 -19.74 18.07
CA VAL A 316 21.28 -20.68 18.01
C VAL A 316 21.43 -21.70 16.88
N THR A 317 21.93 -21.29 15.71
CA THR A 317 21.96 -22.14 14.51
C THR A 317 23.29 -22.86 14.29
N GLY A 318 24.37 -22.45 14.97
CA GLY A 318 25.65 -23.17 14.99
C GLY A 318 26.48 -23.08 13.72
N GLY A 319 26.36 -22.02 12.91
CA GLY A 319 27.11 -21.89 11.66
C GLY A 319 27.06 -20.51 11.01
N ASN A 320 27.43 -20.44 9.73
CA ASN A 320 27.24 -19.24 8.92
C ASN A 320 25.75 -19.01 8.69
N VAL A 321 25.30 -17.76 8.86
CA VAL A 321 23.89 -17.39 8.79
C VAL A 321 23.60 -16.62 7.51
N ASP A 322 22.51 -16.98 6.86
CA ASP A 322 22.15 -16.45 5.55
C ASP A 322 20.78 -15.74 5.60
N PRO A 323 20.69 -14.41 5.37
CA PRO A 323 19.42 -13.70 5.38
C PRO A 323 18.44 -14.17 4.30
N TRP A 324 18.91 -14.80 3.22
CA TRP A 324 18.06 -15.38 2.18
C TRP A 324 17.66 -16.84 2.46
N SER A 325 18.25 -17.49 3.46
CA SER A 325 17.85 -18.83 3.91
C SER A 325 16.54 -18.74 4.68
N ILE A 326 15.56 -19.58 4.31
CA ILE A 326 14.25 -19.64 4.98
C ILE A 326 14.42 -19.91 6.48
N LYS A 327 15.27 -20.88 6.85
CA LYS A 327 15.49 -21.27 8.25
C LYS A 327 16.08 -20.12 9.07
N ASP A 328 17.14 -19.49 8.55
CA ASP A 328 17.84 -18.42 9.24
C ASP A 328 17.00 -17.15 9.31
N SER A 329 16.28 -16.82 8.22
CA SER A 329 15.38 -15.68 8.19
C SER A 329 14.23 -15.83 9.19
N PHE A 330 13.62 -17.00 9.30
CA PHE A 330 12.54 -17.23 10.27
C PHE A 330 13.06 -17.10 11.70
N MET A 331 14.20 -17.71 12.01
CA MET A 331 14.81 -17.61 13.33
C MET A 331 15.26 -16.18 13.65
N ALA A 332 15.85 -15.46 12.69
CA ALA A 332 16.23 -14.07 12.83
C ALA A 332 15.02 -13.18 13.13
N THR A 333 13.92 -13.33 12.38
CA THR A 333 12.66 -12.60 12.61
C THR A 333 12.10 -12.92 13.99
N GLY A 334 12.09 -14.19 14.43
CA GLY A 334 11.65 -14.55 15.78
C GLY A 334 12.50 -13.91 16.88
N ILE A 335 13.83 -13.97 16.77
CA ILE A 335 14.76 -13.34 17.72
C ILE A 335 14.54 -11.83 17.76
N PHE A 336 14.42 -11.18 16.60
CA PHE A 336 14.25 -9.74 16.53
C PHE A 336 12.91 -9.29 17.10
N LEU A 337 11.81 -9.97 16.75
CA LEU A 337 10.48 -9.68 17.33
C LEU A 337 10.47 -9.86 18.85
N ARG A 338 11.16 -10.88 19.38
CA ARG A 338 11.34 -11.06 20.83
C ARG A 338 12.06 -9.85 21.45
N ASP A 339 13.18 -9.44 20.86
CA ASP A 339 13.97 -8.31 21.34
C ASP A 339 13.18 -6.97 21.27
N LEU A 340 12.23 -6.85 20.34
CA LEU A 340 11.31 -5.72 20.23
C LEU A 340 10.14 -5.76 21.24
N GLY A 341 10.02 -6.83 22.02
CA GLY A 341 8.99 -7.02 23.06
C GLY A 341 7.77 -7.83 22.61
N GLY A 342 7.86 -8.56 21.48
CA GLY A 342 6.74 -9.26 20.86
C GLY A 342 6.08 -10.34 21.72
N VAL A 343 6.80 -10.89 22.70
CA VAL A 343 6.24 -11.82 23.69
C VAL A 343 5.16 -11.15 24.53
N THR A 344 5.31 -9.85 24.81
CA THR A 344 4.38 -9.09 25.66
C THR A 344 3.35 -8.31 24.83
N ASN A 345 3.76 -7.79 23.67
CA ASN A 345 2.90 -6.98 22.83
C ASN A 345 3.28 -7.15 21.35
N GLU A 346 2.60 -8.08 20.68
CA GLU A 346 2.81 -8.40 19.27
C GLU A 346 2.58 -7.19 18.36
N TRP A 347 1.50 -6.43 18.57
CA TRP A 347 1.19 -5.26 17.73
C TRP A 347 2.29 -4.20 17.84
N SER A 348 2.76 -3.89 19.05
CA SER A 348 3.86 -2.94 19.25
C SER A 348 5.17 -3.45 18.65
N ALA A 349 5.47 -4.75 18.77
CA ALA A 349 6.66 -5.33 18.15
C ALA A 349 6.59 -5.30 16.62
N ALA A 350 5.42 -5.55 16.02
CA ALA A 350 5.20 -5.40 14.59
C ALA A 350 5.43 -3.96 14.12
N MET A 351 4.90 -2.98 14.85
CA MET A 351 5.13 -1.56 14.55
C MET A 351 6.61 -1.19 14.64
N LYS A 352 7.33 -1.70 15.65
CA LYS A 352 8.77 -1.48 15.78
C LYS A 352 9.58 -2.18 14.70
N TYR A 353 9.10 -3.33 14.21
CA TYR A 353 9.73 -4.05 13.11
C TYR A 353 9.69 -3.22 11.83
N PHE A 354 8.54 -2.60 11.54
CA PHE A 354 8.30 -1.82 10.33
C PHE A 354 8.87 -0.40 10.38
N SER A 355 8.51 0.38 11.40
CA SER A 355 8.83 1.83 11.48
C SER A 355 9.93 2.17 12.50
N GLY A 356 10.42 1.20 13.27
CA GLY A 356 11.30 1.46 14.40
C GLY A 356 10.55 2.01 15.63
N SER A 357 11.24 2.70 16.54
CA SER A 357 10.67 3.05 17.85
C SER A 357 9.65 4.21 17.85
N SER A 358 9.38 4.82 16.70
CA SER A 358 8.41 5.91 16.55
C SER A 358 7.68 5.74 15.22
N TRP A 359 6.38 5.98 15.21
CA TRP A 359 5.54 5.90 14.02
C TRP A 359 4.39 6.90 14.11
N SER A 360 3.89 7.29 12.94
CA SER A 360 2.68 8.08 12.77
C SER A 360 1.44 7.18 12.83
N LYS A 361 0.27 7.80 13.08
CA LYS A 361 -1.01 7.10 13.07
C LYS A 361 -1.33 6.46 11.71
N TYR A 362 -0.82 7.03 10.62
CA TYR A 362 -1.00 6.46 9.29
C TYR A 362 -0.32 5.09 9.20
N GLU A 363 0.90 4.93 9.70
CA GLU A 363 1.69 3.69 9.63
C GLU A 363 1.10 2.52 10.43
N GLU A 364 0.17 2.77 11.35
CA GLU A 364 -0.51 1.73 12.15
C GLU A 364 -1.27 0.71 11.29
N PHE A 365 -1.53 1.01 10.01
CA PHE A 365 -2.06 0.04 9.05
C PHE A 365 -1.23 -1.25 9.02
N TYR A 366 0.10 -1.16 9.19
CA TYR A 366 1.00 -2.31 9.15
C TYR A 366 0.73 -3.24 10.33
N GLY A 367 0.77 -2.71 11.55
CA GLY A 367 0.51 -3.49 12.77
C GLY A 367 -0.87 -4.12 12.75
N ASN A 368 -1.89 -3.39 12.30
CA ASN A 368 -3.26 -3.89 12.15
C ASN A 368 -3.35 -5.04 11.13
N SER A 369 -2.67 -4.91 9.98
CA SER A 369 -2.60 -5.96 8.96
C SER A 369 -1.93 -7.23 9.48
N VAL A 370 -0.79 -7.08 10.18
CA VAL A 370 -0.06 -8.20 10.80
C VAL A 370 -0.93 -8.90 11.83
N MET A 371 -1.63 -8.18 12.70
CA MET A 371 -2.51 -8.82 13.69
C MET A 371 -3.68 -9.57 13.03
N ALA A 372 -4.24 -9.03 11.95
CA ALA A 372 -5.29 -9.72 11.18
C ALA A 372 -4.77 -10.98 10.46
N LEU A 373 -3.53 -10.95 9.94
CA LEU A 373 -2.84 -12.14 9.40
C LEU A 373 -2.56 -13.16 10.50
N ALA A 374 -2.09 -12.73 11.66
CA ALA A 374 -1.75 -13.61 12.78
C ALA A 374 -2.98 -14.34 13.33
N ASN A 375 -4.14 -13.69 13.37
CA ASN A 375 -5.39 -14.34 13.75
C ASN A 375 -5.82 -15.41 12.75
N ARG A 376 -5.61 -15.19 11.44
CA ARG A 376 -5.88 -16.20 10.40
C ARG A 376 -4.94 -17.38 10.52
N TYR A 377 -3.63 -17.13 10.64
CA TYR A 377 -2.66 -18.20 10.81
C TYR A 377 -2.86 -19.02 12.07
N GLN A 378 -3.33 -18.40 13.16
CA GLN A 378 -3.68 -19.11 14.38
C GLN A 378 -4.77 -20.16 14.11
N GLN A 379 -5.84 -19.77 13.41
CA GLN A 379 -6.92 -20.69 13.04
C GLN A 379 -6.41 -21.81 12.12
N ASP A 380 -5.56 -21.48 11.15
CA ASP A 380 -5.00 -22.47 10.23
C ASP A 380 -4.09 -23.49 10.93
N ILE A 381 -3.24 -23.04 11.87
CA ILE A 381 -2.36 -23.91 12.66
C ILE A 381 -3.17 -24.84 13.58
N GLU A 382 -4.24 -24.32 14.21
CA GLU A 382 -5.12 -25.12 15.05
C GLU A 382 -5.85 -26.21 14.27
N ILE A 383 -6.26 -25.93 13.03
CA ILE A 383 -6.89 -26.92 12.14
C ILE A 383 -5.92 -28.02 11.73
N ILE A 384 -4.63 -27.69 11.52
CA ILE A 384 -3.60 -28.67 11.11
C ILE A 384 -3.14 -29.54 12.28
N SER A 385 -3.26 -29.05 13.51
CA SER A 385 -2.82 -29.76 14.72
C SER A 385 -3.90 -30.71 15.30
N GLN A 386 -5.05 -30.88 14.60
CA GLN A 386 -6.17 -31.78 14.91
C GLN A 386 -6.33 -32.89 13.85
#